data_AF-A0A839HQ99-F1
#
_entry.id   AF-A0A839HQ99-F1
#
_cell.length_a   1.000
_cell.length_b   1.000
_cell.length_c   1.000
_cell.angle_alpha   90.00
_cell.angle_beta   90.00
_cell.angle_gamma   90.00
#
_symmetry.space_group_name_H-M   'P 1'
#
loop_
_entity.id
_entity.type
_entity.pdbx_description
1 polymer ?
#
loop_
_entity_poly.entity_id
_entity_poly.type
_entity_poly.pdbx_seq_one_letter_code
_entity_poly.pdbx_strand_id
1 'polypeptide(L)' 'MPKRENSTHVRLSEEADAMLELMAEAHRTDKAALAADLIERALLGEGHALKVAATRLARLGIAGSFRE' A
#
# COMPACT_ATOMS: atom_id res chain seq x y z
N MET A 1 8.99 -16.34 -1.41
CA MET A 1 8.49 -15.55 -0.26
C MET A 1 7.75 -16.51 0.66
N PRO A 2 8.03 -16.57 1.98
CA PRO A 2 7.32 -17.48 2.87
C PRO A 2 5.82 -17.13 2.89
N LYS A 3 4.96 -18.13 2.74
CA LYS A 3 3.50 -17.96 2.77
C LYS A 3 3.11 -17.61 4.21
N ARG A 4 2.45 -16.47 4.41
CA ARG A 4 1.97 -16.08 5.75
C ARG A 4 0.83 -17.01 6.17
N GLU A 5 0.83 -17.40 7.44
CA GLU A 5 -0.18 -18.31 8.00
C GLU A 5 -1.57 -17.65 8.13
N ASN A 6 -1.61 -16.32 8.18
CA ASN A 6 -2.83 -15.54 8.42
C ASN A 6 -3.25 -14.72 7.20
N SER A 7 -4.57 -14.66 6.95
CA SER A 7 -5.18 -13.86 5.89
C SER A 7 -5.85 -12.60 6.45
N THR A 8 -5.80 -11.51 5.70
CA THR A 8 -6.51 -10.27 6.02
C THR A 8 -7.81 -10.23 5.23
N HIS A 9 -8.95 -10.10 5.92
CA HIS A 9 -10.27 -9.96 5.29
C HIS A 9 -10.64 -8.48 5.24
N VAL A 10 -10.94 -7.99 4.04
CA VAL A 10 -11.32 -6.58 3.80
C VAL A 10 -12.77 -6.53 3.35
N ARG A 11 -13.54 -5.58 3.88
CA ARG A 11 -14.88 -5.29 3.39
C ARG A 11 -14.81 -4.10 2.44
N LEU A 12 -15.32 -4.30 1.22
CA LEU A 12 -15.44 -3.25 0.22
C LEU A 12 -16.89 -2.72 0.21
N SER A 13 -17.06 -1.49 -0.28
CA SER A 13 -18.40 -1.04 -0.70
C SER A 13 -18.87 -1.87 -1.90
N GLU A 14 -20.19 -1.93 -2.11
CA GLU A 14 -20.75 -2.66 -3.25
C GLU A 14 -20.19 -2.17 -4.59
N GLU A 15 -20.06 -0.85 -4.76
CA GLU A 15 -19.49 -0.23 -5.98
C GLU A 15 -18.04 -0.66 -6.20
N ALA A 16 -17.22 -0.67 -5.15
CA ALA A 16 -15.82 -1.06 -5.26
C ALA A 16 -15.65 -2.56 -5.56
N ASP A 17 -16.49 -3.42 -4.97
CA ASP A 17 -16.46 -4.86 -5.27
C ASP A 17 -16.89 -5.15 -6.70
N ALA A 18 -17.93 -4.48 -7.20
CA ALA A 18 -18.39 -4.62 -8.58
C ALA A 18 -17.32 -4.15 -9.59
N MET A 19 -16.64 -3.04 -9.31
CA MET A 19 -15.53 -2.57 -10.14
C MET A 19 -14.36 -3.54 -10.12
N LEU A 20 -14.01 -4.08 -8.96
CA LEU A 20 -12.94 -5.06 -8.81
C LEU A 20 -13.24 -6.34 -9.61
N GLU A 21 -14.49 -6.80 -9.60
CA GLU A 21 -14.94 -7.95 -10.39
C GLU A 21 -14.81 -7.69 -11.90
N LEU A 22 -15.30 -6.54 -12.38
CA LEU A 22 -15.15 -6.12 -13.77
C LEU A 22 -13.67 -6.07 -14.20
N MET A 23 -12.80 -5.50 -13.36
CA MET A 23 -11.37 -5.43 -13.63
C MET A 23 -10.74 -6.83 -13.68
N ALA A 24 -11.09 -7.70 -12.74
CA ALA A 24 -10.56 -9.07 -12.70
C ALA A 24 -10.91 -9.84 -13.98
N GLU A 25 -12.15 -9.72 -14.45
CA GLU A 25 -12.60 -10.29 -15.72
C GLU A 25 -11.82 -9.72 -16.92
N ALA A 26 -11.71 -8.39 -17.02
CA ALA A 26 -10.99 -7.73 -18.11
C ALA A 26 -9.52 -8.16 -18.20
N HIS A 27 -8.89 -8.36 -17.04
CA HIS A 27 -7.50 -8.81 -16.92
C HIS A 27 -7.34 -10.33 -16.95
N ARG A 28 -8.44 -11.10 -17.02
CA ARG A 28 -8.45 -12.58 -16.97
C ARG A 28 -7.66 -13.13 -15.78
N THR A 29 -7.87 -12.54 -14.61
CA THR A 29 -7.18 -12.89 -13.37
C THR A 29 -8.19 -13.17 -12.26
N ASP A 30 -7.75 -13.85 -11.21
CA ASP A 30 -8.55 -14.06 -10.01
C ASP A 30 -8.81 -12.73 -9.26
N LYS A 31 -10.04 -12.56 -8.77
CA LYS A 31 -10.47 -11.33 -8.07
C LYS A 31 -9.65 -11.09 -6.81
N ALA A 32 -9.39 -12.13 -6.02
CA ALA A 32 -8.63 -12.01 -4.78
C ALA A 32 -7.14 -11.73 -5.05
N ALA A 33 -6.56 -12.34 -6.09
CA ALA A 33 -5.20 -12.05 -6.53
C ALA A 33 -5.05 -10.59 -6.99
N LEU A 34 -6.00 -10.07 -7.78
CA LEU A 34 -5.99 -8.67 -8.21
C LEU A 34 -6.16 -7.70 -7.03
N ALA A 35 -7.07 -8.02 -6.10
CA ALA A 35 -7.26 -7.23 -4.89
C ALA A 35 -5.98 -7.17 -4.04
N ALA A 36 -5.33 -8.32 -3.85
CA ALA A 36 -4.07 -8.40 -3.11
C ALA A 36 -2.98 -7.54 -3.74
N ASP A 37 -2.82 -7.60 -5.08
CA ASP A 37 -1.85 -6.77 -5.81
C ASP A 37 -2.16 -5.26 -5.68
N LEU A 38 -3.43 -4.86 -5.83
CA LEU A 38 -3.85 -3.47 -5.66
C LEU A 38 -3.55 -2.94 -4.25
N ILE A 39 -3.87 -3.74 -3.22
CA ILE A 39 -3.61 -3.39 -1.82
C ILE A 39 -2.10 -3.31 -1.56
N GLU A 40 -1.31 -4.25 -2.07
CA GLU A 40 0.14 -4.24 -1.91
C GLU A 40 0.76 -2.99 -2.52
N ARG A 41 0.38 -2.64 -3.75
CA ARG A 41 0.86 -1.41 -4.41
C ARG A 41 0.51 -0.15 -3.63
N ALA A 42 -0.72 -0.06 -3.12
CA ALA A 42 -1.14 1.07 -2.30
C ALA A 42 -0.32 1.17 -1.00
N LEU A 43 -0.16 0.06 -0.27
CA LEU A 43 0.59 0.03 0.98
C LEU A 43 2.07 0.38 0.80
N LEU A 44 2.71 -0.16 -0.24
CA LEU A 44 4.12 0.14 -0.53
C LEU A 44 4.31 1.60 -0.98
N GLY A 45 3.35 2.15 -1.73
CA GLY A 45 3.33 3.56 -2.12
C GLY A 45 3.24 4.49 -0.91
N GLU A 46 2.27 4.26 -0.03
CA GLU A 46 2.09 5.03 1.22
C GLU A 46 3.30 4.91 2.15
N GLY A 47 3.83 3.69 2.31
CA GLY A 47 5.04 3.45 3.11
C GLY A 47 6.26 4.19 2.56
N HIS A 48 6.40 4.26 1.23
CA HIS A 48 7.47 5.04 0.60
C HIS A 48 7.33 6.54 0.88
N ALA A 49 6.11 7.09 0.73
CA ALA A 49 5.83 8.49 1.01
C ALA A 49 6.16 8.86 2.47
N LEU A 50 5.76 8.01 3.42
CA LEU A 50 6.09 8.17 4.84
C LEU A 50 7.59 8.16 5.09
N LYS A 51 8.32 7.21 4.48
CA LYS A 51 9.80 7.13 4.60
C LYS A 51 10.49 8.39 4.09
N VAL A 52 10.01 8.95 2.97
CA VAL A 52 10.55 10.21 2.43
C VAL A 52 10.28 11.37 3.40
N ALA A 53 9.07 11.48 3.94
CA ALA A 53 8.72 12.51 4.91
C ALA A 53 9.59 12.42 6.18
N ALA A 54 9.75 11.21 6.74
CA ALA A 54 10.63 10.97 7.88
C ALA A 54 12.09 11.36 7.60
N THR A 55 12.59 11.03 6.41
CA THR A 55 13.95 11.39 5.98
C THR A 55 14.12 12.91 5.89
N ARG A 56 13.11 13.63 5.37
CA ARG A 56 13.12 15.10 5.29
C ARG A 56 13.12 15.73 6.70
N LEU A 57 12.30 15.22 7.60
CA LEU A 57 12.24 15.68 8.99
C LEU A 57 13.58 15.47 9.71
N ALA A 58 14.20 14.29 9.56
CA ALA A 58 15.50 13.99 10.14
C ALA A 58 16.60 14.95 9.65
N ARG A 59 16.55 15.37 8.37
CA ARG A 59 17.47 16.37 7.82
C ARG A 59 17.26 17.77 8.42
N LEU A 60 16.01 18.13 8.75
CA LEU A 60 15.68 19.43 9.35
C LEU A 60 16.07 19.51 10.85
N GLY A 61 16.15 18.37 11.55
CA GLY A 61 16.43 18.31 12.99
C GLY A 61 17.91 18.14 13.41
N ILE A 62 18.86 18.00 12.48
CA ILE A 62 20.29 17.83 12.81
C ILE A 62 21.15 18.99 12.27
N ALA A 63 20.67 19.77 11.31
CA ALA A 63 21.43 20.89 10.74
C ALA A 63 21.43 22.17 11.61
N GLY A 64 20.61 22.24 12.67
CA GLY A 64 20.45 23.45 13.50
C GLY A 64 21.06 23.39 14.91
N SER A 65 21.45 22.23 15.44
CA SER A 65 21.85 22.08 16.86
C SER A 65 23.37 21.91 17.09
N PHE A 66 24.22 22.26 16.10
CA PHE A 66 25.69 22.20 16.22
C PHE A 66 26.40 23.51 15.89
N ARG A 67 25.71 24.64 15.99
CA ARG A 67 26.33 25.96 15.97
C ARG A 67 25.78 26.77 17.13
N GLU A 68 26.43 26.61 18.30
CA GLU A 68 26.78 27.64 19.29
C GLU A 68 27.47 26.97 20.49
#